data_AF-A0A969N7N5-F1
#
_entry.id   AF-A0A969N7N5-F1
#
_cell.length_a   1.000
_cell.length_b   1.000
_cell.length_c   1.000
_cell.angle_alpha   90.00
_cell.angle_beta   90.00
_cell.angle_gamma   90.00
#
_symmetry.space_group_name_H-M   'P 1'
#
loop_
_entity.id
_entity.type
_entity.pdbx_description
1 polymer ?
#
loop_
_entity_poly.entity_id
_entity_poly.type
_entity_poly.pdbx_seq_one_letter_code
_entity_poly.pdbx_strand_id
1 'polypeptide(L)' 'MYSPENIQLGARVEILQPDYVADAIGIVVAREELADGQLTDRWLIQVIGEDVVLSLTIEEFRVID' A
#
# COMPACT_ATOMS: atom_id res chain seq x y z
N MET A 1 1.95 16.25 4.09
CA MET A 1 0.59 15.67 4.16
C MET A 1 0.32 15.07 2.79
N TYR A 2 0.42 13.75 2.66
CA TYR A 2 0.05 13.07 1.43
C TYR A 2 -1.45 12.80 1.50
N SER A 3 -2.23 13.46 0.64
CA SER A 3 -3.65 13.11 0.48
C SER A 3 -3.75 11.75 -0.24
N PRO A 4 -4.73 10.88 0.10
CA PRO A 4 -4.95 9.57 -0.54
C PRO A 4 -5.01 9.61 -2.06
N GLU A 5 -5.38 10.77 -2.61
CA GLU A 5 -5.52 11.10 -4.03
C GLU A 5 -4.20 11.33 -4.78
N ASN A 6 -3.04 11.29 -4.10
CA ASN A 6 -1.72 11.48 -4.72
C ASN A 6 -0.79 10.26 -4.64
N ILE A 7 -1.27 9.11 -4.17
CA ILE A 7 -0.45 7.89 -4.15
C ILE A 7 -0.34 7.35 -5.59
N GLN A 8 0.89 7.24 -6.08
CA GLN A 8 1.17 6.80 -7.44
C GLN A 8 1.43 5.29 -7.50
N LEU A 9 0.99 4.65 -8.57
CA LEU A 9 1.41 3.29 -8.88
C LEU A 9 2.93 3.25 -9.09
N GLY A 10 3.58 2.24 -8.53
CA GLY A 10 5.04 2.12 -8.52
C GLY A 10 5.73 2.93 -7.41
N ALA A 11 4.99 3.72 -6.62
CA ALA A 11 5.58 4.42 -5.48
C ALA A 11 6.11 3.43 -4.44
N ARG A 12 7.29 3.74 -3.88
CA ARG A 12 7.84 3.00 -2.75
C ARG A 12 7.17 3.46 -1.47
N VAL A 13 6.92 2.52 -0.57
CA VAL A 13 6.29 2.79 0.71
C VAL A 13 7.02 2.05 1.83
N GLU A 14 7.08 2.66 3.00
CA GLU A 14 7.40 2.01 4.26
C GLU A 14 6.10 1.53 4.90
N ILE A 15 6.04 0.26 5.27
CA ILE A 15 4.88 -0.34 5.93
C ILE A 15 4.97 -0.04 7.43
N LEU A 16 3.93 0.57 7.98
CA LEU A 16 3.85 0.90 9.41
C LEU A 16 3.11 -0.19 10.19
N GLN A 17 2.13 -0.82 9.54
CA GLN A 17 1.30 -1.88 10.08
C GLN A 17 0.94 -2.86 8.96
N PRO A 18 0.68 -4.14 9.27
CA PRO A 18 0.74 -4.77 10.60
C PRO A 18 2.18 -5.10 11.08
N ASP A 19 2.36 -5.33 12.39
CA ASP A 19 3.68 -5.50 13.04
C ASP A 19 4.61 -6.56 12.42
N TYR A 20 4.07 -7.62 11.82
CA TYR A 20 4.88 -8.70 11.23
C TYR A 20 5.61 -8.29 9.94
N VAL A 21 5.24 -7.16 9.35
CA VAL A 21 5.82 -6.53 8.15
C VAL A 21 6.11 -5.05 8.39
N ALA A 22 6.09 -4.60 9.65
CA ALA A 22 6.47 -3.24 9.99
C ALA A 22 7.93 -2.98 9.59
N ASP A 23 8.20 -1.74 9.15
CA ASP A 23 9.47 -1.27 8.60
C ASP A 23 9.89 -1.94 7.26
N ALA A 24 9.08 -2.87 6.73
CA ALA A 24 9.31 -3.44 5.41
C ALA A 24 9.02 -2.41 4.31
N ILE A 25 9.76 -2.52 3.21
CA ILE A 25 9.55 -1.68 2.04
C ILE A 25 8.63 -2.38 1.05
N GLY A 26 7.61 -1.69 0.59
CA GLY A 26 6.69 -2.15 -0.43
C GLY A 26 6.64 -1.26 -1.66
N ILE A 27 5.95 -1.74 -2.69
CA ILE A 27 5.63 -0.99 -3.91
C ILE A 27 4.11 -0.98 -4.07
N VAL A 28 3.54 0.20 -4.32
CA VAL A 28 2.13 0.34 -4.64
C VAL A 28 1.85 -0.26 -6.01
N VAL A 29 0.99 -1.28 -6.08
CA VAL A 29 0.67 -1.96 -7.35
C VAL A 29 -0.72 -1.62 -7.87
N ALA A 30 -1.68 -1.35 -6.99
CA ALA A 30 -3.04 -0.97 -7.37
C ALA A 30 -3.79 -0.35 -6.18
N ARG A 31 -4.91 0.31 -6.48
CA ARG A 31 -5.96 0.56 -5.49
C ARG A 31 -6.84 -0.69 -5.40
N GLU A 32 -7.30 -1.04 -4.22
CA GLU A 32 -8.15 -2.23 -4.06
C GLU A 32 -9.49 -2.02 -4.75
N GLU A 33 -9.87 -3.00 -5.58
CA GLU A 33 -11.12 -3.04 -6.33
C GLU A 33 -11.93 -4.25 -5.86
N LEU A 34 -13.18 -4.01 -5.47
CA LEU A 34 -14.12 -5.05 -5.08
C LEU A 34 -14.67 -5.77 -6.33
N ALA A 35 -15.29 -6.94 -6.12
CA ALA A 35 -15.82 -7.76 -7.22
C ALA A 35 -16.91 -7.07 -8.06
N ASP A 36 -17.50 -5.99 -7.55
CA ASP A 36 -18.50 -5.16 -8.25
C ASP A 36 -17.89 -3.94 -8.96
N GLY A 37 -16.56 -3.82 -8.98
CA GLY A 37 -15.81 -2.74 -9.63
C GLY A 37 -15.68 -1.46 -8.79
N GLN A 38 -16.13 -1.47 -7.53
CA GLN A 38 -15.95 -0.33 -6.63
C GLN A 38 -14.53 -0.28 -6.07
N LEU A 39 -13.88 0.88 -6.16
CA LEU A 39 -12.59 1.13 -5.54
C LEU A 39 -12.76 1.45 -4.06
N THR A 40 -12.00 0.79 -3.19
CA THR A 40 -11.99 1.07 -1.74
C THR A 40 -10.96 2.15 -1.41
N ASP A 41 -10.82 2.54 -0.14
CA ASP A 41 -9.75 3.43 0.33
C ASP A 41 -8.42 2.69 0.60
N ARG A 42 -8.37 1.38 0.35
CA ARG A 42 -7.19 0.54 0.54
C ARG A 42 -6.33 0.44 -0.71
N TRP A 43 -5.05 0.20 -0.50
CA TRP A 43 -4.03 0.08 -1.52
C TRP A 43 -3.38 -1.30 -1.44
N LEU A 44 -3.20 -1.90 -2.61
CA LEU A 44 -2.46 -3.13 -2.77
C LEU A 44 -0.97 -2.80 -2.86
N ILE A 45 -0.19 -3.33 -1.92
CA ILE A 45 1.24 -3.10 -1.79
C ILE A 45 1.96 -4.44 -1.83
N GLN A 46 2.86 -4.61 -2.81
CA GLN A 46 3.77 -5.75 -2.87
C GLN A 46 4.96 -5.50 -1.96
N VAL A 47 5.20 -6.38 -0.99
CA VAL A 47 6.39 -6.30 -0.12
C VAL A 47 7.63 -6.70 -0.92
N ILE A 48 8.70 -5.90 -0.86
CA ILE A 48 9.95 -6.18 -1.57
C ILE A 48 10.71 -7.29 -0.84
N GLY A 49 11.04 -8.36 -1.56
CA GLY A 49 11.79 -9.50 -1.00
C GLY A 49 10.89 -10.60 -0.42
N GLU A 50 9.58 -10.39 -0.40
CA GLU A 50 8.58 -11.38 0.01
C GLU A 50 7.55 -11.57 -1.10
N ASP A 51 7.03 -12.78 -1.25
CA ASP A 51 5.94 -13.09 -2.19
C ASP A 51 4.58 -12.81 -1.53
N VAL A 52 4.42 -11.58 -1.01
CA VAL A 52 3.25 -11.14 -0.24
C VAL A 52 2.74 -9.80 -0.76
N VAL A 53 1.43 -9.75 -0.99
CA VAL A 53 0.68 -8.51 -1.25
C VAL A 53 -0.19 -8.20 -0.05
N LEU A 54 -0.13 -6.96 0.41
CA LEU A 54 -0.94 -6.45 1.50
C LEU A 54 -1.98 -5.48 0.95
N SER A 55 -3.19 -5.53 1.49
CA SER A 55 -4.19 -4.48 1.32
C SER A 55 -4.10 -3.58 2.54
N LEU A 56 -3.71 -2.32 2.39
CA LEU A 56 -3.44 -1.37 3.49
C LEU A 56 -4.17 -0.04 3.29
N THR A 57 -4.63 0.59 4.38
CA THR A 57 -5.12 1.98 4.37
C THR A 57 -3.95 2.97 4.37
N ILE A 58 -4.23 4.24 4.06
CA ILE A 58 -3.23 5.31 4.07
C ILE A 58 -2.58 5.58 5.45
N GLU A 59 -3.14 5.04 6.52
CA GLU A 59 -2.61 5.16 7.88
C GLU A 59 -1.64 4.02 8.22
N GLU A 60 -1.70 2.92 7.47
CA GLU A 60 -0.93 1.70 7.67
C GLU A 60 0.41 1.71 6.91
N PHE A 61 0.66 2.71 6.06
CA PHE A 61 1.92 2.87 5.35
C PHE A 61 2.27 4.36 5.12
N ARG A 62 3.51 4.61 4.70
CA ARG A 62 3.99 5.94 4.31
C ARG A 62 4.75 5.87 3.00
N VAL A 63 4.43 6.77 2.07
CA VAL A 63 5.20 6.93 0.82
C VAL A 63 6.60 7.44 1.12
N ILE A 64 7.61 6.80 0.53
CA ILE A 64 9.02 7.16 0.60
C ILE A 64 9.56 7.35 -0.82
N ASP A 65 10.40 8.37 -1.02
CA ASP A 65 11.07 8.68 -2.31
C ASP A 65 12.10 7.60 -2.69
#